data_AF-A0A954CIA2-F1
#
_entry.id   AF-A0A954CIA2-F1
#
_cell.length_a   1.000
_cell.length_b   1.000
_cell.length_c   1.000
_cell.angle_alpha   90.00
_cell.angle_beta   90.00
_cell.angle_gamma   90.00
#
_symmetry.space_group_name_H-M   'P 1'
#
loop_
_entity.id
_entity.type
_entity.pdbx_description
1 polymer ?
#
loop_
_entity_poly.entity_id
_entity_poly.type
_entity_poly.pdbx_seq_one_letter_code
_entity_poly.pdbx_strand_id
1 'polypeptide(L)'
;MVTTGCIQPPTRDPSRDADMAQSKELLSPEVRTPVDSERKDESDPPNPALKDDVPKLSSEIPLERIQADNRLKQAGAKGLLAVASYLYLPKATDAQLIEALRFFASADFSILDSDQTATVREALAHSLTHPSGKVRVQAARALQVHGPGAQRTTFLTAIGDSERRVRWAVVRRFSDNPTELDKAQ
;
A
#
# COMPACT_ATOMS: atom_id res chain seq x y z
N MET A 1 -25.43 29.29 43.41
CA MET A 1 -25.79 30.03 42.18
C MET A 1 -24.49 30.53 41.57
N VAL A 2 -24.04 29.93 40.47
CA VAL A 2 -22.79 30.33 39.78
C VAL A 2 -23.17 30.68 38.35
N THR A 3 -22.98 31.95 37.99
CA THR A 3 -23.24 32.52 36.67
C THR A 3 -22.01 32.37 35.79
N THR A 4 -22.10 31.54 34.73
CA THR A 4 -21.04 31.40 33.74
C THR A 4 -21.28 32.37 32.59
N GLY A 5 -20.41 33.38 32.46
CA GLY A 5 -20.44 34.37 31.39
C GLY A 5 -20.03 33.76 30.04
N CYS A 6 -20.74 34.17 28.98
CA CYS A 6 -20.43 33.81 27.60
C CYS A 6 -19.23 34.64 27.11
N ILE A 7 -18.18 33.97 26.62
CA ILE A 7 -17.04 34.60 25.93
C ILE A 7 -17.35 34.61 24.43
N GLN A 8 -17.32 35.80 23.84
CA GLN A 8 -17.57 36.04 22.42
C GLN A 8 -16.27 35.75 21.62
N PRO A 9 -16.32 35.08 20.46
CA PRO A 9 -15.13 34.80 19.66
C PRO A 9 -14.63 36.08 18.95
N PRO A 10 -13.31 36.25 18.77
CA PRO A 10 -12.75 37.43 18.13
C PRO A 10 -13.09 37.50 16.63
N THR A 11 -13.39 38.71 16.17
CA THR A 11 -13.70 39.07 14.79
C THR A 11 -12.50 38.84 13.85
N ARG A 12 -12.77 38.26 12.68
CA ARG A 12 -11.79 37.92 11.64
C ARG A 12 -11.35 39.20 10.89
N ASP A 13 -10.06 39.50 10.93
CA ASP A 13 -9.47 40.68 10.28
C ASP A 13 -9.25 40.42 8.77
N PRO A 14 -9.89 41.18 7.86
CA PRO A 14 -9.79 41.00 6.41
C PRO A 14 -8.45 41.43 5.81
N SER A 15 -7.55 42.04 6.58
CA SER A 15 -6.25 42.53 6.06
C SER A 15 -5.26 41.40 5.73
N ARG A 16 -5.48 40.18 6.25
CA ARG A 16 -4.55 39.05 6.09
C ARG A 16 -4.64 38.34 4.72
N ASP A 17 -5.70 38.60 3.96
CA ASP A 17 -5.93 37.99 2.65
C ASP A 17 -5.29 38.79 1.49
N ALA A 18 -4.83 40.03 1.74
CA ALA A 18 -4.19 40.87 0.74
C ALA A 18 -2.73 40.47 0.45
N ASP A 19 -2.01 39.91 1.43
CA ASP A 19 -0.58 39.59 1.30
C ASP A 19 -0.30 38.28 0.53
N MET A 20 -1.27 37.39 0.37
CA MET A 20 -1.07 36.14 -0.40
C MET A 20 -1.33 36.28 -1.91
N ALA A 21 -1.85 37.42 -2.37
CA ALA A 21 -2.20 37.63 -3.76
C ALA A 21 -1.01 38.10 -4.65
N GLN A 22 0.11 38.54 -4.06
CA GLN A 22 1.25 39.11 -4.81
C GLN A 22 2.34 38.10 -5.20
N SER A 23 2.27 36.84 -4.74
CA SER A 23 3.34 35.84 -5.00
C SER A 23 3.11 34.95 -6.22
N LYS A 24 2.20 35.32 -7.14
CA LYS A 24 1.78 34.47 -8.27
C LYS A 24 2.30 34.88 -9.65
N GLU A 25 3.16 35.88 -9.76
CA GLU A 25 3.46 36.52 -11.05
C GLU A 25 4.93 36.51 -11.50
N LEU A 26 5.71 35.50 -11.13
CA LEU A 26 7.02 35.27 -11.73
C LEU A 26 7.26 33.77 -11.85
N LEU A 27 7.04 33.23 -13.06
CA LEU A 27 7.79 32.12 -13.71
C LEU A 27 6.89 31.40 -14.73
N SER A 28 7.02 31.78 -15.99
CA SER A 28 6.64 31.01 -17.19
C SER A 28 7.57 31.45 -18.34
N PRO A 29 7.80 30.64 -19.38
CA PRO A 29 8.75 29.52 -19.40
C PRO A 29 9.85 29.73 -20.46
N GLU A 30 11.05 29.17 -20.23
CA GLU A 30 12.17 29.31 -21.19
C GLU A 30 12.10 28.23 -22.28
N VAL A 31 11.90 28.68 -23.53
CA VAL A 31 11.83 27.89 -24.76
C VAL A 31 13.25 27.47 -25.16
N ARG A 32 13.52 26.16 -25.28
CA ARG A 32 14.76 25.64 -25.86
C ARG A 32 14.53 25.15 -27.30
N THR A 33 15.31 25.69 -28.24
CA THR A 33 15.33 25.30 -29.66
C THR A 33 16.18 24.04 -29.90
N PRO A 34 15.85 23.22 -30.93
CA PRO A 34 16.63 22.05 -31.31
C PRO A 34 17.82 22.45 -32.21
N VAL A 35 18.97 21.79 -32.04
CA VAL A 35 20.13 21.91 -32.92
C VAL A 35 20.38 20.55 -33.56
N ASP A 36 20.24 20.51 -34.89
CA ASP A 36 20.68 19.45 -35.79
C ASP A 36 22.06 19.79 -36.39
N SER A 37 22.66 18.77 -37.02
CA SER A 37 23.83 18.76 -37.93
C SER A 37 25.22 18.60 -37.30
N GLU A 38 26.19 17.84 -37.83
CA GLU A 38 26.30 16.77 -38.83
C GLU A 38 27.78 16.27 -38.81
N ARG A 39 27.99 14.96 -39.01
CA ARG A 39 29.12 14.17 -39.59
C ARG A 39 30.58 14.71 -39.67
N LYS A 40 31.58 13.85 -39.37
CA LYS A 40 32.38 13.04 -40.34
C LYS A 40 33.68 12.39 -39.78
N ASP A 41 33.94 11.16 -40.26
CA ASP A 41 35.20 10.46 -40.62
C ASP A 41 36.31 10.25 -39.56
N GLU A 42 37.22 9.26 -39.59
CA GLU A 42 37.30 7.84 -39.99
C GLU A 42 38.74 7.40 -39.59
N SER A 43 38.92 6.35 -38.77
CA SER A 43 40.19 5.57 -38.67
C SER A 43 40.07 4.39 -37.69
N ASP A 44 39.96 3.18 -38.26
CA ASP A 44 40.00 1.82 -37.65
C ASP A 44 41.34 1.49 -36.93
N PRO A 45 41.48 0.47 -36.03
CA PRO A 45 41.18 -0.96 -36.35
C PRO A 45 40.80 -1.86 -35.12
N PRO A 46 41.01 -3.19 -35.22
CA PRO A 46 40.06 -4.21 -35.65
C PRO A 46 39.22 -4.78 -34.49
N ASN A 47 38.06 -5.34 -34.84
CA ASN A 47 37.16 -6.06 -33.95
C ASN A 47 37.80 -7.37 -33.41
N PRO A 48 37.78 -7.61 -32.09
CA PRO A 48 37.56 -8.97 -31.61
C PRO A 48 36.64 -8.96 -30.39
N ALA A 49 35.32 -8.99 -30.59
CA ALA A 49 34.41 -9.83 -29.83
C ALA A 49 32.97 -9.46 -30.16
N LEU A 50 32.30 -10.30 -30.95
CA LEU A 50 30.89 -10.57 -30.74
C LEU A 50 30.74 -11.17 -29.33
N LYS A 51 30.57 -10.31 -28.34
CA LYS A 51 29.83 -10.64 -27.12
C LYS A 51 28.53 -9.89 -27.25
N ASP A 52 27.57 -10.51 -27.94
CA ASP A 52 26.19 -10.06 -27.86
C ASP A 52 25.78 -10.06 -26.39
N ASP A 53 25.53 -8.84 -25.92
CA ASP A 53 24.88 -8.51 -24.68
C ASP A 53 23.54 -9.23 -24.61
N VAL A 54 23.53 -10.42 -23.99
CA VAL A 54 22.33 -10.91 -23.37
C VAL A 54 22.10 -9.99 -22.17
N PRO A 55 20.99 -9.23 -22.11
CA PRO A 55 20.61 -8.60 -20.86
C PRO A 55 20.48 -9.75 -19.87
N LYS A 56 21.32 -9.77 -18.83
CA LYS A 56 21.09 -10.62 -17.66
C LYS A 56 19.73 -10.21 -17.11
N LEU A 57 18.69 -10.90 -17.58
CA LEU A 57 17.40 -11.01 -16.94
C LEU A 57 17.67 -11.74 -15.62
N SER A 58 18.24 -11.04 -14.65
CA SER A 58 18.20 -11.41 -13.24
C SER A 58 16.78 -11.19 -12.73
N SER A 59 15.82 -11.82 -13.39
CA SER A 59 14.50 -12.12 -12.86
C SER A 59 14.54 -13.54 -12.30
N GLU A 60 15.48 -13.81 -11.39
CA GLU A 60 15.40 -15.02 -10.56
C GLU A 60 14.40 -14.76 -9.44
N ILE A 61 13.13 -14.64 -9.83
CA ILE A 61 12.11 -15.26 -8.99
C ILE A 61 12.29 -16.75 -9.29
N PRO A 62 12.73 -17.58 -8.32
CA PRO A 62 12.91 -18.99 -8.58
C PRO A 62 11.62 -19.55 -9.16
N LEU A 63 11.69 -20.28 -10.28
CA LEU A 63 10.53 -20.90 -10.92
C LEU A 63 9.70 -21.71 -9.91
N GLU A 64 10.36 -22.28 -8.90
CA GLU A 64 9.74 -22.97 -7.77
C GLU A 64 8.79 -22.08 -6.96
N ARG A 65 9.11 -20.79 -6.79
CA ARG A 65 8.27 -19.81 -6.07
C ARG A 65 7.02 -19.47 -6.87
N ILE A 66 7.17 -19.25 -8.18
CA ILE A 66 6.02 -19.01 -9.08
C ILE A 66 5.11 -20.23 -9.13
N GLN A 67 5.70 -21.44 -9.17
CA GLN A 67 4.95 -22.69 -9.13
C GLN A 67 4.27 -22.91 -7.78
N ALA A 68 4.91 -22.57 -6.67
CA ALA A 68 4.31 -22.64 -5.34
C ALA A 68 3.12 -21.68 -5.21
N ASP A 69 3.25 -20.42 -5.64
CA ASP A 69 2.17 -19.43 -5.61
C ASP A 69 0.99 -19.85 -6.51
N ASN A 70 1.28 -20.45 -7.68
CA ASN A 70 0.25 -20.98 -8.57
C ASN A 70 -0.43 -22.23 -7.98
N ARG A 71 0.32 -23.13 -7.33
CA ARG A 71 -0.24 -24.28 -6.61
C ARG A 71 -1.10 -23.83 -5.43
N LEU A 72 -0.72 -22.76 -4.73
CA LEU A 72 -1.49 -22.18 -3.63
C LEU A 72 -2.81 -21.58 -4.12
N LYS A 73 -2.78 -20.88 -5.25
CA LYS A 73 -3.98 -20.38 -5.94
C LYS A 73 -4.88 -21.54 -6.39
N GLN A 74 -4.30 -22.61 -6.92
CA GLN A 74 -5.02 -23.81 -7.35
C GLN A 74 -5.56 -24.63 -6.17
N ALA A 75 -4.91 -24.59 -5.00
CA ALA A 75 -5.35 -25.28 -3.78
C ALA A 75 -6.60 -24.64 -3.16
N GLY A 76 -7.05 -23.48 -3.67
CA GLY A 76 -8.26 -22.79 -3.24
C GLY A 76 -8.22 -22.43 -1.75
N ALA A 77 -9.31 -22.73 -1.04
CA ALA A 77 -9.47 -22.39 0.37
C ALA A 77 -8.34 -22.94 1.27
N LYS A 78 -7.90 -24.18 1.04
CA LYS A 78 -6.81 -24.80 1.84
C LYS A 78 -5.49 -24.06 1.68
N GLY A 79 -5.21 -23.57 0.46
CA GLY A 79 -4.01 -22.77 0.19
C GLY A 79 -4.04 -21.44 0.93
N LEU A 80 -5.18 -20.73 0.92
CA LEU A 80 -5.36 -19.48 1.65
C LEU A 80 -5.17 -19.66 3.15
N LEU A 81 -5.76 -20.70 3.74
CA LEU A 81 -5.62 -20.99 5.16
C LEU A 81 -4.18 -21.32 5.55
N ALA A 82 -3.46 -22.09 4.73
CA ALA A 82 -2.06 -22.39 4.97
C ALA A 82 -1.19 -21.11 4.99
N VAL A 83 -1.47 -20.16 4.09
CA VAL A 83 -0.79 -18.85 4.08
C VAL A 83 -1.18 -18.02 5.31
N ALA A 84 -2.43 -18.12 5.77
CA ALA A 84 -2.87 -17.36 6.95
C ALA A 84 -2.13 -17.85 8.19
N SER A 85 -1.95 -19.16 8.35
CA SER A 85 -1.13 -19.74 9.41
C SER A 85 0.33 -19.27 9.33
N TYR A 86 0.86 -19.02 8.12
CA TYR A 86 2.21 -18.52 7.92
C TYR A 86 2.44 -17.13 8.56
N LEU A 87 1.40 -16.30 8.66
CA LEU A 87 1.50 -14.96 9.27
C LEU A 87 1.78 -14.99 10.78
N TYR A 88 1.56 -16.12 11.44
CA TYR A 88 1.85 -16.32 12.86
C TYR A 88 3.23 -16.93 13.12
N LEU A 89 3.99 -17.29 12.07
CA LEU A 89 5.28 -17.94 12.26
C LEU A 89 6.33 -16.95 12.76
N PRO A 90 6.93 -17.17 13.93
CA PRO A 90 7.89 -16.23 14.52
C PRO A 90 9.21 -16.11 13.74
N LYS A 91 9.46 -17.05 12.80
CA LYS A 91 10.67 -17.08 11.96
C LYS A 91 10.45 -16.56 10.54
N ALA A 92 9.23 -16.16 10.19
CA ALA A 92 8.98 -15.59 8.88
C ALA A 92 9.69 -14.24 8.74
N THR A 93 10.41 -14.06 7.64
CA THR A 93 11.05 -12.76 7.34
C THR A 93 10.00 -11.75 6.91
N ASP A 94 10.27 -10.46 7.11
CA ASP A 94 9.45 -9.36 6.59
C ASP A 94 9.09 -9.53 5.12
N ALA A 95 10.06 -9.95 4.29
CA ALA A 95 9.85 -10.15 2.86
C ALA A 95 8.84 -11.26 2.58
N GLN A 96 8.89 -12.37 3.32
CA GLN A 96 7.93 -13.46 3.18
C GLN A 96 6.54 -13.04 3.64
N LEU A 97 6.44 -12.34 4.77
CA LEU A 97 5.18 -11.79 5.27
C LEU A 97 4.56 -10.79 4.28
N ILE A 98 5.37 -9.89 3.71
CA ILE A 98 4.93 -8.92 2.71
C ILE A 98 4.34 -9.61 1.47
N GLU A 99 4.98 -10.67 0.98
CA GLU A 99 4.44 -11.42 -0.17
C GLU A 99 3.16 -12.17 0.17
N ALA A 100 3.09 -12.83 1.34
CA ALA A 100 1.88 -13.49 1.81
C ALA A 100 0.70 -12.50 1.92
N LEU A 101 0.94 -11.31 2.50
CA LEU A 101 -0.08 -10.28 2.64
C LEU A 101 -0.49 -9.65 1.30
N ARG A 102 0.47 -9.49 0.36
CA ARG A 102 0.16 -9.04 -1.00
C ARG A 102 -0.70 -10.05 -1.74
N PHE A 103 -0.42 -11.34 -1.56
CA PHE A 103 -1.25 -12.41 -2.09
C PHE A 103 -2.69 -12.27 -1.60
N PHE A 104 -2.92 -12.10 -0.29
CA PHE A 104 -4.26 -11.88 0.26
C PHE A 104 -4.97 -10.67 -0.33
N ALA A 105 -4.29 -9.55 -0.57
CA ALA A 105 -4.90 -8.37 -1.18
C ALA A 105 -5.45 -8.62 -2.60
N SER A 106 -4.98 -9.67 -3.28
CA SER A 106 -5.44 -10.09 -4.62
C SER A 106 -6.24 -11.39 -4.63
N ALA A 107 -6.35 -12.07 -3.50
CA ALA A 107 -7.02 -13.36 -3.39
C ALA A 107 -8.54 -13.18 -3.39
N ASP A 108 -9.26 -14.17 -3.92
CA ASP A 108 -10.73 -14.21 -3.84
C ASP A 108 -11.14 -14.92 -2.54
N PHE A 109 -11.85 -14.21 -1.66
CA PHE A 109 -12.37 -14.78 -0.41
C PHE A 109 -13.73 -15.46 -0.60
N SER A 110 -14.36 -15.37 -1.78
CA SER A 110 -15.65 -16.03 -2.06
C SER A 110 -15.58 -17.56 -1.98
N ILE A 111 -14.38 -18.11 -2.11
CA ILE A 111 -14.11 -19.56 -2.01
C ILE A 111 -14.03 -20.04 -0.55
N LEU A 112 -14.00 -19.12 0.42
CA LEU A 112 -13.91 -19.42 1.84
C LEU A 112 -15.32 -19.44 2.45
N ASP A 113 -15.53 -20.34 3.42
CA ASP A 113 -16.70 -20.23 4.29
C ASP A 113 -16.53 -19.08 5.30
N SER A 114 -17.57 -18.83 6.12
CA SER A 114 -17.57 -17.74 7.10
C SER A 114 -16.45 -17.85 8.12
N ASP A 115 -16.16 -19.07 8.59
CA ASP A 115 -15.22 -19.32 9.67
C ASP A 115 -13.79 -19.17 9.14
N GLN A 116 -13.53 -19.71 7.96
CA GLN A 116 -12.27 -19.54 7.23
C GLN A 116 -12.00 -18.07 6.91
N THR A 117 -13.02 -17.34 6.46
CA THR A 117 -12.91 -15.90 6.21
C THR A 117 -12.57 -15.15 7.49
N ALA A 118 -13.18 -15.53 8.63
CA ALA A 118 -12.87 -14.95 9.93
C ALA A 118 -11.42 -15.24 10.34
N THR A 119 -10.94 -16.47 10.18
CA THR A 119 -9.55 -16.85 10.46
C THR A 119 -8.55 -16.05 9.63
N VAL A 120 -8.80 -15.90 8.32
CA VAL A 120 -7.91 -15.09 7.46
C VAL A 120 -7.91 -13.63 7.90
N ARG A 121 -9.08 -13.04 8.17
CA ARG A 121 -9.18 -11.66 8.67
C ARG A 121 -8.47 -11.46 10.00
N GLU A 122 -8.54 -12.44 10.90
CA GLU A 122 -7.80 -12.42 12.17
C GLU A 122 -6.29 -12.40 11.94
N ALA A 123 -5.77 -13.24 11.05
CA ALA A 123 -4.34 -13.26 10.70
C ALA A 123 -3.86 -11.94 10.07
N LEU A 124 -4.68 -11.36 9.20
CA LEU A 124 -4.42 -10.05 8.62
C LEU A 124 -4.44 -8.95 9.69
N ALA A 125 -5.41 -8.97 10.61
CA ALA A 125 -5.50 -7.99 11.70
C ALA A 125 -4.34 -8.12 12.68
N HIS A 126 -3.90 -9.35 12.98
CA HIS A 126 -2.69 -9.60 13.78
C HIS A 126 -1.46 -8.91 13.18
N SER A 127 -1.32 -9.01 11.85
CA SER A 127 -0.22 -8.40 11.09
C SER A 127 -0.19 -6.86 11.14
N LEU A 128 -1.27 -6.20 11.58
CA LEU A 128 -1.28 -4.75 11.83
C LEU A 128 -0.48 -4.35 13.07
N THR A 129 -0.09 -5.29 13.93
CA THR A 129 0.76 -4.99 15.10
C THR A 129 2.25 -5.26 14.84
N HIS A 130 2.59 -5.67 13.62
CA HIS A 130 3.95 -6.05 13.24
C HIS A 130 4.91 -4.86 13.33
N PRO A 131 6.16 -5.03 13.82
CA PRO A 131 7.12 -3.92 13.97
C PRO A 131 7.46 -3.23 12.63
N SER A 132 7.53 -4.02 11.56
CA SER A 132 7.78 -3.51 10.20
C SER A 132 6.60 -2.76 9.61
N GLY A 133 6.76 -1.46 9.34
CA GLY A 133 5.73 -0.64 8.70
C GLY A 133 5.31 -1.17 7.33
N LYS A 134 6.22 -1.78 6.57
CA LYS A 134 5.90 -2.39 5.26
C LYS A 134 4.92 -3.57 5.40
N VAL A 135 5.08 -4.40 6.42
CA VAL A 135 4.17 -5.51 6.73
C VAL A 135 2.79 -4.96 7.10
N ARG A 136 2.73 -3.99 8.02
CA ARG A 136 1.47 -3.34 8.41
C ARG A 136 0.73 -2.72 7.23
N VAL A 137 1.45 -2.08 6.31
CA VAL A 137 0.87 -1.51 5.08
C VAL A 137 0.19 -2.57 4.22
N GLN A 138 0.80 -3.75 4.04
CA GLN A 138 0.17 -4.80 3.23
C GLN A 138 -1.03 -5.43 3.95
N ALA A 139 -0.93 -5.63 5.26
CA ALA A 139 -2.04 -6.11 6.07
C ALA A 139 -3.26 -5.17 5.98
N ALA A 140 -3.02 -3.86 6.13
CA ALA A 140 -4.06 -2.85 6.03
C ALA A 140 -4.70 -2.81 4.63
N ARG A 141 -3.90 -2.99 3.56
CA ARG A 141 -4.42 -3.09 2.19
C ARG A 141 -5.32 -4.29 2.00
N ALA A 142 -4.92 -5.46 2.48
CA ALA A 142 -5.74 -6.67 2.36
C ALA A 142 -7.08 -6.51 3.10
N LEU A 143 -7.07 -5.94 4.31
CA LEU A 143 -8.29 -5.65 5.07
C LEU A 143 -9.16 -4.55 4.46
N GLN A 144 -8.56 -3.57 3.79
CA GLN A 144 -9.32 -2.57 3.05
C GLN A 144 -10.11 -3.19 1.88
N VAL A 145 -9.51 -4.15 1.17
CA VAL A 145 -10.17 -4.83 0.04
C VAL A 145 -11.28 -5.75 0.55
N HIS A 146 -10.95 -6.65 1.48
CA HIS A 146 -11.85 -7.73 1.90
C HIS A 146 -12.79 -7.35 3.05
N GLY A 147 -12.55 -6.20 3.66
CA GLY A 147 -13.24 -5.77 4.87
C GLY A 147 -12.71 -6.45 6.13
N PRO A 148 -12.78 -5.76 7.28
CA PRO A 148 -12.24 -6.26 8.54
C PRO A 148 -13.15 -7.27 9.26
N GLY A 149 -14.44 -7.33 8.92
CA GLY A 149 -15.40 -8.21 9.61
C GLY A 149 -15.42 -7.97 11.11
N ALA A 150 -15.31 -9.05 11.91
CA ALA A 150 -15.23 -8.95 13.37
C ALA A 150 -13.98 -8.20 13.87
N GLN A 151 -12.92 -8.09 13.06
CA GLN A 151 -11.69 -7.37 13.40
C GLN A 151 -11.79 -5.85 13.16
N ARG A 152 -13.01 -5.31 13.03
CA ARG A 152 -13.27 -3.89 12.75
C ARG A 152 -12.58 -2.97 13.76
N THR A 153 -12.67 -3.26 15.05
CA THR A 153 -12.06 -2.43 16.10
C THR A 153 -10.55 -2.35 15.93
N THR A 154 -9.88 -3.50 15.73
CA THR A 154 -8.43 -3.57 15.47
C THR A 154 -8.04 -2.81 14.20
N PHE A 155 -8.87 -2.85 13.16
CA PHE A 155 -8.58 -2.10 11.95
C PHE A 155 -8.81 -0.58 12.12
N LEU A 156 -9.83 -0.18 12.89
CA LEU A 156 -10.08 1.23 13.21
C LEU A 156 -8.96 1.85 14.04
N THR A 157 -8.41 1.13 15.02
CA THR A 157 -7.29 1.64 15.83
C THR A 157 -6.04 1.91 14.98
N ALA A 158 -5.88 1.23 13.83
CA ALA A 158 -4.80 1.49 12.88
C ALA A 158 -4.90 2.87 12.19
N ILE A 159 -5.96 3.65 12.42
CA ILE A 159 -5.99 5.08 12.03
C ILE A 159 -4.96 5.91 12.81
N GLY A 160 -4.48 5.41 13.95
CA GLY A 160 -3.38 6.00 14.72
C GLY A 160 -1.99 5.51 14.30
N ASP A 161 -1.86 4.64 13.29
CA ASP A 161 -0.57 4.08 12.89
C ASP A 161 0.39 5.18 12.40
N SER A 162 1.68 5.03 12.66
CA SER A 162 2.73 5.95 12.19
C SER A 162 2.82 5.99 10.66
N GLU A 163 2.53 4.87 9.99
CA GLU A 163 2.54 4.75 8.55
C GLU A 163 1.31 5.40 7.92
N ARG A 164 1.53 6.49 7.17
CA ARG A 164 0.45 7.19 6.44
C ARG A 164 -0.38 6.24 5.59
N ARG A 165 0.24 5.26 4.93
CA ARG A 165 -0.45 4.31 4.05
C ARG A 165 -1.41 3.38 4.81
N VAL A 166 -1.10 3.03 6.05
CA VAL A 166 -2.00 2.25 6.91
C VAL A 166 -3.24 3.10 7.23
N ARG A 167 -3.03 4.33 7.72
CA ARG A 167 -4.14 5.25 8.04
C ARG A 167 -5.09 5.48 6.87
N TRP A 168 -4.55 5.69 5.66
CA TRP A 168 -5.36 5.89 4.46
C TRP A 168 -6.14 4.65 4.04
N ALA A 169 -5.62 3.44 4.27
CA ALA A 169 -6.36 2.22 3.98
C ALA A 169 -7.61 2.10 4.87
N VAL A 170 -7.49 2.44 6.15
CA VAL A 170 -8.62 2.49 7.10
C VAL A 170 -9.66 3.50 6.64
N VAL A 171 -9.25 4.76 6.40
CA VAL A 171 -10.15 5.84 5.97
C VAL A 171 -10.87 5.44 4.69
N ARG A 172 -10.14 4.91 3.70
CA ARG A 172 -10.73 4.50 2.43
C ARG A 172 -11.76 3.39 2.61
N ARG A 173 -11.48 2.34 3.40
CA ARG A 173 -12.45 1.25 3.64
C ARG A 173 -13.79 1.79 4.10
N PHE A 174 -13.76 2.63 5.14
CA PHE A 174 -14.98 3.11 5.77
C PHE A 174 -15.63 4.29 5.03
N SER A 175 -14.88 5.01 4.19
CA SER A 175 -15.48 5.97 3.24
C SER A 175 -16.25 5.23 2.14
N ASP A 176 -15.67 4.14 1.63
CA ASP A 176 -16.28 3.33 0.57
C ASP A 176 -17.41 2.43 1.10
N ASN A 177 -17.36 2.06 2.39
CA ASN A 177 -18.31 1.15 3.04
C ASN A 177 -18.80 1.74 4.39
N PRO A 178 -19.54 2.87 4.37
CA PRO A 178 -19.92 3.58 5.60
C PRO A 178 -20.78 2.73 6.55
N THR A 179 -21.61 1.82 6.01
CA THR A 179 -22.47 0.95 6.81
C THR A 179 -21.71 -0.06 7.69
N GLU A 180 -20.42 -0.30 7.43
CA GLU A 180 -19.59 -1.13 8.31
C GLU A 180 -19.26 -0.44 9.65
N LEU A 181 -19.33 0.89 9.69
CA LEU A 181 -19.28 1.66 10.93
C LEU A 181 -20.60 1.53 11.70
N ASP A 182 -21.73 1.57 11.00
CA ASP A 182 -23.07 1.64 11.62
C ASP A 182 -23.50 0.33 12.29
N LYS A 183 -23.00 -0.83 11.82
CA LYS A 183 -23.25 -2.15 12.42
C LYS A 183 -22.55 -2.34 13.78
N ALA A 184 -22.30 -1.28 14.53
CA ALA A 184 -21.60 -1.26 15.81
C ALA A 184 -22.51 -0.97 17.01
N GLN A 185 -23.78 -0.65 16.76
CA GLN A 185 -24.76 -0.34 17.80
C GLN A 185 -25.58 -1.57 18.18
#